data_AF-A0A843D859-F1
#
_entry.id   AF-A0A843D859-F1
#
_cell.length_a   1.000
_cell.length_b   1.000
_cell.length_c   1.000
_cell.angle_alpha   90.00
_cell.angle_beta   90.00
_cell.angle_gamma   90.00
#
_symmetry.space_group_name_H-M   'P 1'
#
loop_
_entity.id
_entity.type
_entity.pdbx_description
1 polymer ?
#
loop_
_entity_poly.entity_id
_entity_poly.type
_entity_poly.pdbx_seq_one_letter_code
_entity_poly.pdbx_strand_id
1 'polypeptide(L)'
;MADAANMKKAGTGKSGLGLLLIGIGVIALIALIAWALTNPGVLEATLTVIAIIVVAIIVIALIIAGLMFFLAIPMYVKKGEQYQEGVDYSIDDVKSVKESSSEDKKNE
;
A
#
# COMPACT_ATOMS: atom_id res chain seq x y z
N MET A 1 50.62 -20.15 -41.86
CA MET A 1 49.62 -19.66 -40.91
C MET A 1 49.23 -20.85 -40.06
N ALA A 2 49.65 -20.88 -38.80
CA ALA A 2 49.33 -21.98 -37.90
C ALA A 2 47.90 -21.78 -37.41
N ASP A 3 46.96 -22.54 -37.94
CA ASP A 3 45.60 -22.60 -37.40
C ASP A 3 45.67 -22.99 -35.93
N ALA A 4 45.01 -22.22 -35.07
CA ALA A 4 44.97 -22.42 -33.64
C ALA A 4 44.26 -23.75 -33.32
N ALA A 5 45.01 -24.84 -33.25
CA ALA A 5 44.55 -26.21 -32.97
C ALA A 5 43.91 -26.41 -31.58
N ASN A 6 43.74 -25.34 -30.81
CA ASN A 6 43.19 -25.34 -29.45
C ASN A 6 41.91 -24.50 -29.29
N MET A 7 41.15 -24.25 -30.37
CA MET A 7 39.86 -23.57 -30.24
C MET A 7 38.70 -24.57 -30.12
N LYS A 8 38.21 -24.79 -28.89
CA LYS A 8 36.99 -25.56 -28.64
C LYS A 8 35.78 -24.64 -28.83
N LYS A 9 35.03 -24.82 -29.94
CA LYS A 9 33.81 -24.05 -30.19
C LYS A 9 32.72 -24.49 -29.20
N ALA A 10 32.39 -23.64 -28.23
CA ALA A 10 31.29 -23.89 -27.31
C ALA A 10 29.96 -23.91 -28.10
N GLY A 11 29.15 -24.94 -27.89
CA GLY A 11 27.88 -25.08 -28.60
C GLY A 11 26.88 -23.99 -28.20
N THR A 12 26.45 -23.17 -29.15
CA THR A 12 25.48 -22.07 -28.95
C THR A 12 24.02 -22.52 -29.07
N GLY A 13 23.75 -23.83 -29.14
CA GLY A 13 22.41 -24.37 -29.44
C GLY A 13 21.30 -23.87 -28.51
N LYS A 14 21.56 -23.76 -27.20
CA LYS A 14 20.59 -23.20 -26.23
C LYS A 14 20.31 -21.72 -26.47
N SER A 15 21.34 -20.95 -26.83
CA SER A 15 21.20 -19.52 -27.17
C SER A 15 20.46 -19.33 -28.49
N GLY A 16 20.69 -20.21 -29.47
CA GLY A 16 19.96 -20.21 -30.75
C GLY A 16 18.48 -20.53 -30.57
N LEU A 17 18.14 -21.48 -29.70
CA LEU A 17 16.75 -21.80 -29.37
C LEU A 17 16.05 -20.63 -28.66
N GLY A 18 16.74 -19.94 -27.73
CA GLY A 18 16.20 -18.74 -27.09
C GLY A 18 15.91 -17.62 -28.09
N LEU A 19 16.83 -17.34 -29.01
CA LEU A 19 16.63 -16.38 -30.10
C LEU A 19 15.46 -16.75 -31.01
N LEU A 20 15.30 -18.04 -31.32
CA LEU A 20 14.21 -18.53 -32.14
C LEU A 20 12.85 -18.38 -31.44
N LEU A 21 12.78 -18.69 -30.14
CA LEU A 21 11.57 -18.48 -29.34
C LEU A 21 11.19 -17.00 -29.22
N ILE A 22 12.18 -16.12 -29.04
CA ILE A 22 11.95 -14.67 -29.04
C ILE A 22 11.43 -14.23 -30.41
N GLY A 23 12.03 -14.69 -31.51
CA GLY A 23 11.57 -14.41 -32.86
C GLY A 23 10.11 -14.83 -33.09
N ILE A 24 9.74 -16.04 -32.66
CA ILE A 24 8.35 -16.52 -32.72
C ILE A 24 7.44 -15.64 -31.86
N GLY A 25 7.85 -15.29 -30.65
CA GLY A 25 7.08 -14.41 -29.76
C GLY A 25 6.80 -13.04 -30.37
N VAL A 26 7.80 -12.45 -31.04
CA VAL A 26 7.62 -11.17 -31.75
C VAL A 26 6.63 -11.32 -32.91
N ILE A 27 6.73 -12.38 -33.70
CA ILE A 27 5.79 -12.63 -34.81
C ILE A 27 4.36 -12.82 -34.27
N ALA A 28 4.20 -13.59 -33.20
CA ALA A 28 2.92 -13.80 -32.55
C ALA A 28 2.31 -12.50 -32.01
N LEU A 29 3.13 -11.63 -31.41
CA LEU A 29 2.69 -10.32 -30.93
C LEU A 29 2.21 -9.43 -32.07
N ILE A 30 2.94 -9.38 -33.18
CA ILE A 30 2.53 -8.62 -34.37
C ILE A 30 1.21 -9.14 -34.93
N ALA A 31 1.06 -10.47 -35.03
CA ALA A 31 -0.18 -11.09 -35.49
C ALA A 31 -1.36 -10.77 -34.56
N LEU A 32 -1.15 -10.79 -33.25
CA LEU A 32 -2.15 -10.41 -32.25
C LEU A 32 -2.59 -8.95 -32.41
N ILE A 33 -1.64 -8.03 -32.60
CA ILE A 33 -1.93 -6.61 -32.83
C ILE A 33 -2.70 -6.42 -34.14
N ALA A 34 -2.26 -7.05 -35.22
CA ALA A 34 -2.96 -7.00 -36.51
C ALA A 34 -4.39 -7.55 -36.43
N TRP A 35 -4.59 -8.63 -35.67
CA TRP A 35 -5.91 -9.17 -35.38
C TRP A 35 -6.75 -8.20 -34.54
N ALA A 36 -6.17 -7.60 -33.50
CA ALA A 36 -6.86 -6.62 -32.66
C ALA A 36 -7.33 -5.38 -33.43
N LEU A 37 -6.53 -4.92 -34.40
CA LEU A 37 -6.88 -3.76 -35.25
C LEU A 37 -7.93 -4.07 -36.31
N THR A 38 -8.06 -5.32 -36.75
CA THR A 38 -9.05 -5.73 -37.76
C THR A 38 -10.41 -6.10 -37.16
N ASN A 39 -10.48 -6.32 -35.85
CA ASN A 39 -11.72 -6.67 -35.16
C ASN A 39 -12.30 -5.44 -34.42
N PRO A 40 -13.38 -4.82 -34.95
CA PRO A 40 -14.06 -3.76 -34.22
C PRO A 40 -14.66 -4.33 -32.93
N GLY A 41 -14.33 -3.72 -31.79
CA GLY A 41 -14.79 -4.16 -30.47
C GLY A 41 -13.71 -4.72 -29.54
N VAL A 42 -12.49 -4.99 -30.02
CA VAL A 42 -11.39 -5.46 -29.15
C VAL A 42 -11.02 -4.40 -28.12
N LEU A 43 -11.00 -3.12 -28.50
CA LEU A 43 -10.76 -2.02 -27.58
C LEU A 43 -11.87 -1.92 -26.53
N GLU A 44 -13.13 -1.98 -26.93
CA GLU A 44 -14.27 -1.93 -26.03
C GLU A 44 -14.28 -3.10 -25.06
N ALA A 45 -14.05 -4.33 -25.54
CA ALA A 45 -13.94 -5.51 -24.70
C ALA A 45 -12.79 -5.39 -23.69
N THR A 46 -11.62 -4.92 -24.13
CA THR A 46 -10.46 -4.71 -23.25
C THR A 46 -10.75 -3.66 -22.18
N LEU A 47 -11.33 -2.53 -22.56
CA LEU A 47 -11.73 -1.47 -21.63
C LEU A 47 -12.81 -1.93 -20.66
N THR A 48 -13.76 -2.75 -21.13
CA THR A 48 -14.82 -3.32 -20.28
C THR A 48 -14.22 -4.24 -19.23
N VAL A 49 -13.27 -5.11 -19.60
CA VAL A 49 -12.56 -5.97 -18.65
C VAL A 49 -11.81 -5.12 -17.61
N ILE A 50 -11.08 -4.10 -18.05
CA ILE A 50 -10.38 -3.19 -17.13
C ILE A 50 -11.37 -2.48 -16.20
N ALA A 51 -12.48 -1.98 -16.72
CA ALA A 51 -13.52 -1.31 -15.95
C ALA A 51 -14.14 -2.25 -14.92
N ILE A 52 -14.43 -3.51 -15.27
CA ILE A 52 -14.94 -4.52 -14.35
C ILE A 52 -13.96 -4.75 -13.19
N ILE A 53 -12.66 -4.87 -13.49
CA ILE A 53 -11.62 -5.04 -12.45
C ILE A 53 -11.60 -3.84 -11.51
N VAL A 54 -11.61 -2.62 -12.05
CA VAL A 54 -11.62 -1.39 -11.26
C VAL A 54 -12.87 -1.30 -10.38
N VAL A 55 -14.05 -1.57 -10.94
CA VAL A 55 -15.31 -1.58 -10.20
C VAL A 55 -15.29 -2.62 -9.09
N ALA A 56 -14.78 -3.83 -9.36
CA ALA A 56 -14.67 -4.88 -8.35
C ALA A 56 -13.79 -4.43 -7.16
N ILE A 57 -12.65 -3.80 -7.43
CA ILE A 57 -11.77 -3.25 -6.39
C ILE A 57 -12.50 -2.20 -5.55
N ILE A 58 -13.23 -1.27 -6.19
CA ILE A 58 -14.01 -0.24 -5.50
C ILE A 58 -15.08 -0.88 -4.61
N VAL A 59 -15.82 -1.85 -5.13
CA VAL A 59 -16.87 -2.56 -4.38
C VAL A 59 -16.28 -3.25 -3.14
N ILE A 60 -15.14 -3.94 -3.30
CA ILE A 60 -14.44 -4.57 -2.17
C ILE A 60 -14.04 -3.52 -1.12
N ALA A 61 -13.47 -2.39 -1.55
CA ALA A 61 -13.09 -1.31 -0.65
C ALA A 61 -14.29 -0.74 0.12
N LEU A 62 -15.43 -0.55 -0.56
CA LEU A 62 -16.68 -0.09 0.07
C LEU A 62 -17.22 -1.11 1.08
N ILE A 63 -17.15 -2.41 0.77
CA ILE A 63 -17.55 -3.47 1.71
C ILE A 63 -16.67 -3.42 2.97
N ILE A 64 -15.35 -3.31 2.82
CA ILE A 64 -14.42 -3.22 3.94
C ILE A 64 -14.72 -1.96 4.78
N ALA A 65 -14.91 -0.80 4.13
CA ALA A 65 -15.25 0.44 4.81
C ALA A 65 -16.59 0.33 5.57
N GLY A 66 -17.60 -0.31 4.96
CA GLY A 66 -18.88 -0.59 5.61
C GLY A 66 -18.74 -1.49 6.83
N LEU A 67 -17.97 -2.57 6.73
CA LEU A 67 -17.68 -3.47 7.85
C LEU A 67 -16.95 -2.74 8.99
N MET A 68 -15.95 -1.91 8.65
CA MET A 68 -15.27 -1.07 9.64
C MET A 68 -16.23 -0.09 10.31
N PHE A 69 -17.15 0.52 9.56
CA PHE A 69 -18.16 1.40 10.11
C PHE A 69 -19.08 0.64 11.08
N PHE A 70 -19.57 -0.54 10.71
CA PHE A 70 -20.39 -1.38 11.59
C PHE A 70 -19.65 -1.82 12.86
N LEU A 71 -18.35 -2.13 12.76
CA LEU A 71 -17.51 -2.45 13.92
C LEU A 71 -17.16 -1.21 14.76
N ALA A 72 -17.10 -0.04 14.14
CA ALA A 72 -16.86 1.22 14.85
C ALA A 72 -18.07 1.64 15.69
N ILE A 73 -19.30 1.36 15.26
CA ILE A 73 -20.53 1.69 16.02
C ILE A 73 -20.46 1.20 17.49
N PRO A 74 -20.27 -0.10 17.80
CA PRO A 74 -20.21 -0.56 19.18
C PRO A 74 -19.00 0.00 19.93
N MET A 75 -17.89 0.28 19.25
CA MET A 75 -16.71 0.90 19.86
C MET A 75 -17.00 2.36 20.25
N TYR A 76 -17.65 3.14 19.39
CA TYR A 76 -18.08 4.51 19.69
C TYR A 76 -19.12 4.56 20.80
N VAL A 77 -20.09 3.63 20.80
CA VAL A 77 -21.09 3.52 21.87
C VAL A 77 -20.42 3.17 23.21
N LYS A 78 -19.45 2.26 23.23
CA LYS A 78 -18.70 1.90 24.45
C LYS A 78 -17.69 2.96 24.90
N LYS A 79 -17.22 3.81 24.00
CA LYS A 79 -16.28 4.90 24.32
C LYS A 79 -16.97 6.09 25.01
N GLY A 80 -18.24 5.95 25.42
CA GLY A 80 -18.96 6.89 26.27
C GLY A 80 -18.03 7.59 27.25
N GLU A 81 -18.11 8.93 27.24
CA GLU A 81 -17.16 9.85 27.83
C GLU A 81 -16.71 9.39 29.23
N GLN A 82 -15.41 9.20 29.40
CA GLN A 82 -14.84 8.93 30.71
C GLN A 82 -14.88 10.22 31.52
N TYR A 83 -15.96 10.43 32.25
CA TYR A 83 -15.99 11.41 33.32
C TYR A 83 -15.21 10.86 34.51
N GLN A 84 -14.26 11.64 35.02
CA GLN A 84 -13.69 11.39 36.34
C GLN A 84 -14.75 11.75 37.38
N GLU A 85 -15.58 10.78 37.78
CA GLU A 85 -16.41 10.94 38.97
C GLU A 85 -15.52 10.86 40.22
N GLY A 86 -15.68 11.83 41.11
CA GLY A 86 -15.01 11.83 42.41
C GLY A 86 -13.65 12.53 42.47
N VAL A 87 -13.28 13.34 41.48
CA VAL A 87 -12.12 14.24 41.61
C VAL A 87 -12.60 15.63 41.98
N ASP A 88 -13.07 15.73 43.23
CA ASP A 88 -13.18 17.01 43.91
C ASP A 88 -11.76 17.49 44.22
N TYR A 89 -11.20 18.32 43.36
CA TYR A 89 -10.02 19.11 43.74
C TYR A 89 -10.48 20.17 44.75
N SER A 90 -10.56 19.81 46.03
CA SER A 90 -10.84 20.78 47.08
C SER A 90 -9.66 21.72 47.20
N ILE A 91 -9.92 23.02 47.34
CA ILE A 91 -8.88 24.05 47.46
C ILE A 91 -8.00 23.85 48.71
N ASP A 92 -8.50 23.01 49.63
CA ASP A 92 -7.86 22.59 50.87
C ASP A 92 -6.75 21.56 50.67
N ASP A 93 -6.73 20.83 49.54
CA ASP A 93 -5.66 19.89 49.18
C ASP A 93 -4.43 20.60 48.59
N VAL A 94 -4.51 21.91 48.36
CA VAL A 94 -3.40 22.72 47.89
C VAL A 94 -2.61 23.24 49.08
N LYS A 95 -1.49 22.57 49.36
CA LYS A 95 -0.56 22.98 50.42
C LYS A 95 0.05 24.35 50.08
N SER A 96 -0.34 25.40 50.81
CA SER A 96 0.23 26.74 50.64
C SER A 96 1.76 26.67 50.85
N VAL A 97 2.52 26.99 49.82
CA VAL A 97 3.97 27.13 49.94
C VAL A 97 4.21 28.29 50.88
N LYS A 98 4.79 27.99 52.05
CA LYS A 98 5.14 28.97 53.07
C LYS A 98 6.10 29.97 52.43
N GLU A 99 5.60 31.15 52.09
CA GLU A 99 6.45 32.24 51.64
C GLU A 99 7.48 32.46 52.74
N SER A 100 8.76 32.26 52.40
CA SER A 100 9.85 32.77 53.24
C SER A 100 9.73 34.28 53.19
N SER A 101 9.04 34.84 54.20
CA SER A 101 8.99 36.27 54.44
C SER A 101 10.43 36.78 54.45
N SER A 102 10.70 37.77 53.61
CA SER A 102 12.03 38.31 53.32
C SER A 102 12.58 39.18 54.46
N GLU A 103 12.01 39.11 55.66
CA GLU A 103 12.28 40.03 56.77
C GLU A 103 13.14 39.46 57.89
N ASP A 104 13.39 38.15 57.94
CA ASP A 104 14.30 37.52 58.93
C ASP A 104 15.79 37.50 58.49
N LYS A 105 16.20 38.48 57.68
CA LYS A 105 17.62 38.81 57.45
C LYS A 105 17.93 40.24 57.85
N LYS A 106 17.55 40.60 59.08
CA LYS A 106 18.10 41.78 59.73
C LYS A 106 18.12 41.57 61.24
N ASN A 107 19.31 41.23 61.71
CA ASN A 107 19.83 41.29 63.08
C ASN A 107 20.12 39.93 63.73
N GLU A 108 21.41 39.79 64.07
CA GLU A 108 22.11 38.76 64.86
C GLU A 108 22.56 37.47 64.16
#